data_AF-A0AAN6V5B6-F1
#
_entry.id   AF-A0AAN6V5B6-F1
#
_cell.length_a   1.000
_cell.length_b   1.000
_cell.length_c   1.000
_cell.angle_alpha   90.00
_cell.angle_beta   90.00
_cell.angle_gamma   90.00
#
_symmetry.space_group_name_H-M   'P 1'
#
loop_
_entity.id
_entity.type
_entity.pdbx_description
1 polymer ?
#
loop_
_entity_poly.entity_id
_entity_poly.type
_entity_poly.pdbx_seq_one_letter_code
_entity_poly.pdbx_strand_id
1 'polypeptide(L)'
;MGCGISNLNDDGTLTKCEAEHSDVHQAPLLRKPVPPDGGGDHADDKARVVLEDWRLATARLFPQVAPRHLAFSLVCDIDPQHPWAMELAKSIVAPIHNLLPRGQLKECHIRLAKTPGEPLQQLAEDTVRHACGLPGLPGPTTPTMKRNLVTLPRELRLRILEYTDLVTPRAQVIWDRDEHAYSVRHFTPNPWYGPDEQHAGQFVGCWDAPYRDTGRKDLGHGCFCRRQHAAFSQGCKCWAPPGPTLFLLCRTLYHDAQFVFFSNHGFIVSDYRPRKWPVNTDPGPYVVSDLPDFPPPRERFAATEFLRHVPSSSLAYIRFLKITIPAYRPPSIWPQAQDPAMEDWNSTFEWARDKMSLPRLVIRFDVYGDQARRSYRITEAEAAAQVNTYMELLEPFKRLADGPSGGDGQGLGGFFASFAWPYRWVGDWLQDGVNAMWGGPDRREAEKQDQRAFELRARRYVMGDRYDPDATPPPVSDWDLTDG
;
A
#
# COMPACT_ATOMS: atom_id res chain seq x y z
N MET A 1 -0.87 -32.48 -12.25
CA MET A 1 -2.12 -32.72 -11.48
C MET A 1 -1.80 -32.43 -10.03
N GLY A 2 -2.18 -31.25 -9.52
CA GLY A 2 -1.91 -30.86 -8.13
C GLY A 2 -3.19 -30.34 -7.50
N CYS A 3 -3.67 -31.02 -6.46
CA CYS A 3 -4.72 -30.51 -5.59
C CYS A 3 -4.12 -29.39 -4.72
N GLY A 4 -4.55 -28.15 -4.95
CA GLY A 4 -4.19 -27.01 -4.12
C GLY A 4 -5.07 -26.98 -2.87
N ILE A 5 -4.48 -27.19 -1.70
CA ILE A 5 -5.07 -26.83 -0.42
C ILE A 5 -4.34 -25.55 0.02
N SER A 6 -5.03 -24.42 -0.05
CA SER A 6 -4.56 -23.12 0.44
C SER A 6 -4.60 -23.12 1.97
N ASN A 7 -3.43 -23.22 2.60
CA ASN A 7 -3.29 -23.05 4.04
C ASN A 7 -3.05 -21.56 4.35
N LEU A 8 -3.83 -21.05 5.30
CA LEU A 8 -3.69 -19.71 5.86
C LEU A 8 -2.36 -19.62 6.64
N ASN A 9 -1.68 -18.48 6.58
CA ASN A 9 -0.64 -18.14 7.56
C ASN A 9 -1.28 -18.06 8.96
N ASP A 10 -0.50 -18.25 10.03
CA ASP A 10 -0.98 -18.19 11.43
C ASP A 10 -1.60 -16.83 11.82
N ASP A 11 -1.45 -15.79 11.00
CA ASP A 11 -2.06 -14.46 11.13
C ASP A 11 -3.29 -14.23 10.22
N GLY A 12 -3.69 -15.24 9.43
CA GLY A 12 -4.81 -15.15 8.50
C GLY A 12 -4.59 -14.22 7.30
N THR A 13 -3.38 -13.71 7.07
CA THR A 13 -3.09 -12.79 5.96
C THR A 13 -2.36 -13.48 4.81
N LEU A 14 -3.08 -13.68 3.71
CA LEU A 14 -2.45 -13.99 2.42
C LEU A 14 -1.81 -12.70 1.88
N THR A 15 -0.57 -12.79 1.38
CA THR A 15 -0.02 -11.70 0.58
C THR A 15 -0.87 -11.55 -0.68
N LYS A 16 -1.00 -10.32 -1.23
CA LYS A 16 -1.82 -10.06 -2.45
C LYS A 16 -1.45 -11.04 -3.57
N CYS A 17 -0.16 -11.30 -3.69
CA CYS A 17 0.39 -12.22 -4.68
C CYS A 17 -0.05 -13.68 -4.45
N GLU A 18 -0.20 -14.14 -3.20
CA GLU A 18 -0.63 -15.51 -2.91
C GLU A 18 -2.11 -15.73 -3.18
N ALA A 19 -2.95 -14.72 -2.93
CA ALA A 19 -4.36 -14.76 -3.26
C ALA A 19 -4.61 -14.73 -4.79
N GLU A 20 -3.86 -13.92 -5.53
CA GLU A 20 -4.05 -13.73 -6.98
C GLU A 20 -3.32 -14.79 -7.84
N HIS A 21 -2.29 -15.46 -7.29
CA HIS A 21 -1.44 -16.39 -8.05
C HIS A 21 -1.12 -17.67 -7.27
N SER A 22 -2.08 -18.20 -6.50
CA SER A 22 -1.89 -19.44 -5.72
C SER A 22 -1.38 -20.62 -6.57
N ASP A 23 -1.67 -20.62 -7.87
CA ASP A 23 -1.19 -21.58 -8.89
C ASP A 23 0.31 -21.45 -9.20
N VAL A 24 0.90 -20.27 -8.98
CA VAL A 24 2.32 -19.97 -9.22
C VAL A 24 3.16 -20.03 -7.93
N HIS A 25 2.52 -20.13 -6.76
CA HIS A 25 3.22 -20.28 -5.48
C HIS A 25 3.34 -21.75 -5.11
N GLN A 26 4.58 -22.24 -5.03
CA GLN A 26 4.83 -23.58 -4.52
C GLN A 26 4.82 -23.58 -2.99
N ALA A 27 4.58 -24.74 -2.38
CA ALA A 27 4.80 -24.87 -0.94
C ALA A 27 6.29 -24.61 -0.63
N PRO A 28 6.61 -23.99 0.53
CA PRO A 28 8.00 -23.77 0.90
C PRO A 28 8.80 -25.08 0.89
N LEU A 29 10.06 -25.02 0.45
CA LEU A 29 10.94 -26.19 0.38
C LEU A 29 11.09 -26.83 1.78
N LEU A 30 11.16 -26.00 2.82
CA LEU A 30 11.09 -26.39 4.22
C LEU A 30 10.03 -25.55 4.93
N ARG A 31 9.21 -26.21 5.75
CA ARG A 31 8.24 -25.55 6.64
C ARG A 31 8.88 -25.33 8.02
N LYS A 32 8.24 -24.51 8.86
CA LYS A 32 8.66 -24.36 10.27
C LYS A 32 8.90 -25.73 10.90
N PRO A 33 9.96 -25.88 11.73
CA PRO A 33 10.20 -27.10 12.46
C PRO A 33 8.94 -27.49 13.23
N VAL A 34 8.40 -28.68 12.92
CA VAL A 34 7.32 -29.26 13.72
C VAL A 34 7.92 -29.54 15.11
N PRO A 35 7.19 -29.30 16.22
CA PRO A 35 7.67 -29.62 17.56
C PRO A 35 8.28 -31.04 17.62
N PRO A 36 9.32 -31.25 18.46
CA PRO A 36 10.19 -32.43 18.45
C PRO A 36 9.49 -33.78 18.63
N ASP A 37 8.20 -33.79 18.99
CA ASP A 37 7.42 -35.00 19.26
C ASP A 37 6.84 -35.66 17.99
N GLY A 38 7.13 -35.15 16.77
CA GLY A 38 6.58 -35.69 15.52
C GLY A 38 7.50 -35.65 14.30
N GLY A 39 8.33 -36.68 14.12
CA GLY A 39 8.84 -37.13 12.81
C GLY A 39 9.44 -36.09 11.85
N GLY A 40 10.38 -35.26 12.31
CA GLY A 40 10.99 -34.17 11.54
C GLY A 40 11.93 -34.54 10.39
N ASP A 41 12.41 -35.79 10.29
CA ASP A 41 13.51 -36.14 9.38
C ASP A 41 13.12 -36.15 7.87
N HIS A 42 11.85 -36.36 7.52
CA HIS A 42 11.47 -36.61 6.13
C HIS A 42 11.41 -35.38 5.21
N ALA A 43 11.26 -34.17 5.74
CA ALA A 43 11.19 -32.95 4.93
C ALA A 43 12.59 -32.50 4.49
N ASP A 44 13.56 -32.60 5.41
CA ASP A 44 14.95 -32.21 5.17
C ASP A 44 15.62 -33.13 4.14
N ASP A 45 15.33 -34.42 4.17
CA ASP A 45 15.82 -35.38 3.18
C ASP A 45 15.34 -35.04 1.75
N LYS A 46 14.06 -34.67 1.61
CA LYS A 46 13.51 -34.28 0.30
C LYS A 46 14.15 -32.99 -0.21
N ALA A 47 14.33 -31.99 0.67
CA ALA A 47 15.00 -30.76 0.31
C ALA A 47 16.44 -31.02 -0.16
N ARG A 48 17.18 -31.88 0.55
CA ARG A 48 18.55 -32.27 0.16
C ARG A 48 18.62 -32.94 -1.20
N VAL A 49 17.70 -33.87 -1.50
CA VAL A 49 17.65 -34.54 -2.81
C VAL A 49 17.41 -33.52 -3.92
N VAL A 50 16.44 -32.61 -3.75
CA VAL A 50 16.15 -31.56 -4.73
C VAL A 50 17.34 -30.61 -4.94
N LEU A 51 18.06 -30.25 -3.87
CA LEU A 51 19.25 -29.40 -3.96
C LEU A 51 20.41 -30.09 -4.68
N GLU A 52 20.60 -31.39 -4.46
CA GLU A 52 21.62 -32.16 -5.16
C GLU A 52 21.29 -32.33 -6.65
N ASP A 53 20.02 -32.61 -6.98
CA ASP A 53 19.56 -32.66 -8.37
C ASP A 53 19.74 -31.30 -9.07
N TRP A 54 19.43 -30.20 -8.38
CA TRP A 54 19.68 -28.84 -8.87
C TRP A 54 21.16 -28.59 -9.16
N ARG A 55 22.04 -28.99 -8.24
CA ARG A 55 23.51 -28.86 -8.39
C ARG A 55 24.02 -29.67 -9.58
N LEU A 56 23.53 -30.89 -9.77
CA LEU A 56 23.91 -31.75 -10.89
C LEU A 56 23.38 -31.21 -12.23
N ALA A 57 22.14 -30.70 -12.26
CA ALA A 57 21.54 -30.11 -13.45
C ALA A 57 22.32 -28.86 -13.89
N THR A 58 22.61 -27.95 -12.98
CA THR A 58 23.38 -26.73 -13.26
C THR A 58 24.81 -27.02 -13.72
N ALA A 59 25.48 -27.99 -13.12
CA ALA A 59 26.81 -28.42 -13.55
C ALA A 59 26.85 -28.92 -15.02
N ARG A 60 25.73 -29.48 -15.51
CA ARG A 60 25.60 -29.91 -16.91
C ARG A 60 25.21 -28.75 -17.83
N LEU A 61 24.28 -27.89 -17.39
CA LEU A 61 23.67 -26.85 -18.21
C LEU A 61 24.56 -25.63 -18.37
N PHE A 62 25.09 -25.07 -17.27
CA PHE A 62 25.76 -23.77 -17.27
C PHE A 62 27.00 -23.68 -18.17
N PRO A 63 27.87 -24.71 -18.28
CA PRO A 63 29.00 -24.66 -19.22
C PRO A 63 28.60 -24.55 -20.69
N GLN A 64 27.36 -24.92 -21.05
CA GLN A 64 26.85 -24.91 -22.42
C GLN A 64 26.14 -23.60 -22.78
N VAL A 65 25.91 -22.71 -21.81
CA VAL A 65 25.19 -21.46 -22.02
C VAL A 65 26.11 -20.46 -22.71
N ALA A 66 25.73 -19.98 -23.89
CA ALA A 66 26.45 -18.89 -24.55
C ALA A 66 26.28 -17.56 -23.77
N PRO A 67 27.31 -16.69 -23.70
CA PRO A 67 27.22 -15.44 -22.96
C PRO A 67 26.06 -14.55 -23.43
N ARG A 68 25.23 -14.10 -22.48
CA ARG A 68 24.09 -13.20 -22.71
C ARG A 68 22.99 -13.75 -23.63
N HIS A 69 22.91 -15.08 -23.78
CA HIS A 69 21.82 -15.73 -24.54
C HIS A 69 20.71 -16.32 -23.66
N LEU A 70 20.98 -16.59 -22.38
CA LEU A 70 20.01 -17.19 -21.47
C LEU A 70 19.35 -16.14 -20.57
N ALA A 71 18.01 -16.14 -20.56
CA ALA A 71 17.20 -15.56 -19.50
C ALA A 71 16.86 -16.67 -18.49
N PHE A 72 17.15 -16.43 -17.22
CA PHE A 72 17.05 -17.46 -16.18
C PHE A 72 16.19 -16.98 -15.02
N SER A 73 15.29 -17.84 -14.56
CA SER A 73 14.38 -17.56 -13.46
C SER A 73 14.44 -18.70 -12.46
N LEU A 74 14.72 -18.39 -11.19
CA LEU A 74 14.82 -19.33 -10.08
C LEU A 74 13.83 -18.96 -8.99
N VAL A 75 12.95 -19.89 -8.67
CA VAL A 75 12.00 -19.76 -7.56
C VAL A 75 12.27 -20.89 -6.58
N CYS A 76 12.65 -20.54 -5.36
CA CYS A 76 12.76 -21.48 -4.26
C CYS A 76 12.27 -20.79 -2.99
N ASP A 77 11.04 -21.04 -2.60
CA ASP A 77 10.45 -20.37 -1.44
C ASP A 77 10.94 -21.02 -0.14
N ILE A 78 11.77 -20.30 0.59
CA ILE A 78 12.25 -20.66 1.92
C ILE A 78 11.44 -19.84 2.93
N ASP A 79 11.06 -20.44 4.06
CA ASP A 79 10.54 -19.67 5.18
C ASP A 79 11.66 -18.79 5.78
N PRO A 80 11.56 -17.45 5.74
CA PRO A 80 12.59 -16.58 6.29
C PRO A 80 12.84 -16.77 7.79
N GLN A 81 11.88 -17.35 8.52
CA GLN A 81 12.00 -17.62 9.96
C GLN A 81 12.70 -18.95 10.26
N HIS A 82 13.01 -19.75 9.23
CA HIS A 82 13.65 -21.05 9.42
C HIS A 82 15.11 -20.88 9.91
N PRO A 83 15.57 -21.65 10.92
CA PRO A 83 16.93 -21.49 11.49
C PRO A 83 18.07 -21.62 10.48
N TRP A 84 17.87 -22.42 9.43
CA TRP A 84 18.85 -22.64 8.35
C TRP A 84 18.49 -21.89 7.05
N ALA A 85 17.55 -20.94 7.07
CA ALA A 85 17.06 -20.27 5.86
C ALA A 85 18.19 -19.70 5.00
N MET A 86 19.15 -19.01 5.63
CA MET A 86 20.28 -18.39 4.93
C MET A 86 21.25 -19.42 4.33
N GLU A 87 21.57 -20.49 5.05
CA GLU A 87 22.50 -21.52 4.55
C GLU A 87 21.90 -22.33 3.39
N LEU A 88 20.59 -22.58 3.46
CA LEU A 88 19.84 -23.18 2.35
C LEU A 88 19.83 -22.25 1.14
N ALA A 89 19.52 -20.98 1.34
CA ALA A 89 19.50 -19.97 0.29
C ALA A 89 20.86 -19.85 -0.40
N LYS A 90 21.95 -19.81 0.37
CA LYS A 90 23.33 -19.84 -0.17
C LYS A 90 23.58 -21.09 -0.99
N SER A 91 23.17 -22.27 -0.48
CA SER A 91 23.33 -23.54 -1.20
C SER A 91 22.57 -23.56 -2.53
N ILE A 92 21.38 -22.96 -2.57
CA ILE A 92 20.55 -22.82 -3.77
C ILE A 92 21.23 -21.94 -4.83
N VAL A 93 21.81 -20.80 -4.42
CA VAL A 93 22.44 -19.85 -5.36
C VAL A 93 23.91 -20.17 -5.66
N ALA A 94 24.55 -21.06 -4.89
CA ALA A 94 25.96 -21.41 -5.04
C ALA A 94 26.33 -21.88 -6.46
N PRO A 95 25.53 -22.72 -7.17
CA PRO A 95 25.84 -23.09 -8.54
C PRO A 95 25.89 -21.90 -9.50
N ILE A 96 25.10 -20.86 -9.26
CA ILE A 96 25.08 -19.64 -10.09
C ILE A 96 26.38 -18.86 -9.89
N HIS A 97 26.84 -18.70 -8.65
CA HIS A 97 28.11 -18.00 -8.36
C HIS A 97 29.35 -18.78 -8.79
N ASN A 98 29.33 -20.11 -8.62
CA ASN A 98 30.53 -20.92 -8.76
C ASN A 98 30.76 -21.42 -10.19
N LEU A 99 29.69 -21.60 -10.98
CA LEU A 99 29.76 -22.25 -12.29
C LEU A 99 29.51 -21.31 -13.46
N LEU A 100 28.79 -20.19 -13.26
CA LEU A 100 28.61 -19.19 -14.30
C LEU A 100 29.67 -18.11 -14.17
N PRO A 101 30.38 -17.76 -15.27
CA PRO A 101 31.17 -16.55 -15.31
C PRO A 101 30.32 -15.31 -15.03
N ARG A 102 30.93 -14.27 -14.46
CA ARG A 102 30.27 -12.98 -14.26
C ARG A 102 29.79 -12.42 -15.61
N GLY A 103 28.52 -12.06 -15.71
CA GLY A 103 27.94 -11.52 -16.95
C GLY A 103 27.49 -12.56 -17.97
N GLN A 104 27.46 -13.85 -17.61
CA GLN A 104 27.05 -14.91 -18.52
C GLN A 104 25.56 -14.86 -18.89
N LEU A 105 24.68 -14.37 -18.01
CA LEU A 105 23.23 -14.37 -18.24
C LEU A 105 22.75 -13.05 -18.84
N LYS A 106 21.79 -13.12 -19.78
CA LYS A 106 21.11 -11.94 -20.34
C LYS A 106 20.26 -11.26 -19.26
N GLU A 107 19.46 -12.08 -18.60
CA GLU A 107 18.47 -11.71 -17.59
C GLU A 107 18.49 -12.79 -16.50
N CYS A 108 18.38 -12.40 -15.24
CA CYS A 108 18.34 -13.31 -14.11
C CYS A 108 17.31 -12.80 -13.08
N HIS A 109 16.44 -13.70 -12.64
CA HIS A 109 15.37 -13.44 -11.69
C HIS A 109 15.44 -14.49 -10.59
N ILE A 110 15.52 -14.07 -9.33
CA ILE A 110 15.65 -14.99 -8.20
C ILE A 110 14.62 -14.63 -7.14
N ARG A 111 13.83 -15.61 -6.69
CA ARG A 111 12.95 -15.54 -5.52
C ARG A 111 13.37 -16.62 -4.53
N LEU A 112 13.74 -16.21 -3.32
CA LEU A 112 14.20 -17.10 -2.24
C LEU A 112 13.18 -17.24 -1.10
N ALA A 113 12.12 -16.42 -1.07
CA ALA A 113 11.03 -16.56 -0.13
C ALA A 113 9.74 -15.91 -0.64
N LYS A 114 8.58 -16.43 -0.18
CA LYS A 114 7.25 -15.85 -0.44
C LYS A 114 7.03 -14.52 0.24
N THR A 115 7.72 -14.23 1.33
CA THR A 115 7.59 -12.99 2.09
C THR A 115 8.89 -12.20 1.97
N PRO A 116 8.83 -10.86 2.14
CA PRO A 116 10.04 -10.05 2.15
C PRO A 116 10.97 -10.45 3.30
N GLY A 117 12.28 -10.40 3.05
CA GLY A 117 13.29 -10.67 4.07
C GLY A 117 14.64 -10.11 3.61
N GLU A 118 15.13 -9.08 4.30
CA GLU A 118 16.30 -8.30 3.87
C GLU A 118 17.53 -9.16 3.56
N PRO A 119 17.96 -10.12 4.41
CA PRO A 119 19.15 -10.91 4.12
C PRO A 119 19.01 -11.80 2.87
N LEU A 120 17.84 -12.42 2.70
CA LEU A 120 17.56 -13.28 1.54
C LEU A 120 17.40 -12.45 0.27
N GLN A 121 16.76 -11.28 0.36
CA GLN A 121 16.62 -10.35 -0.75
C GLN A 121 17.97 -9.81 -1.22
N GLN A 122 18.87 -9.47 -0.28
CA GLN A 122 20.24 -9.06 -0.60
C GLN A 122 21.01 -10.18 -1.31
N LEU A 123 20.89 -11.42 -0.83
CA LEU A 123 21.52 -12.59 -1.46
C LEU A 123 20.99 -12.81 -2.89
N ALA A 124 19.68 -12.69 -3.11
CA ALA A 124 19.09 -12.74 -4.44
C ALA A 124 19.63 -11.63 -5.34
N GLU A 125 19.70 -10.39 -4.85
CA GLU A 125 20.24 -9.24 -5.58
C GLU A 125 21.70 -9.43 -5.97
N ASP A 126 22.56 -9.80 -5.03
CA ASP A 126 24.00 -10.01 -5.27
C ASP A 126 24.23 -11.11 -6.30
N THR A 127 23.43 -12.18 -6.23
CA THR A 127 23.49 -13.30 -7.18
C THR A 127 23.07 -12.89 -8.58
N VAL A 128 21.95 -12.16 -8.72
CA VAL A 128 21.51 -11.65 -10.04
C VAL A 128 22.53 -10.68 -10.62
N ARG A 129 23.07 -9.76 -9.79
CA ARG A 129 24.09 -8.80 -10.23
C ARG A 129 25.35 -9.50 -10.70
N HIS A 130 25.81 -10.52 -9.99
CA HIS A 130 26.93 -11.35 -10.40
C HIS A 130 26.65 -12.02 -11.75
N ALA A 131 25.56 -12.78 -11.85
CA ALA A 131 25.26 -13.59 -13.02
C ALA A 131 25.05 -12.75 -14.30
N CYS A 132 24.50 -11.54 -14.16
CA CYS A 132 24.28 -10.61 -15.27
C CYS A 132 25.40 -9.58 -15.47
N GLY A 133 26.47 -9.63 -14.68
CA GLY A 133 27.61 -8.72 -14.84
C GLY A 133 27.28 -7.27 -14.53
N LEU A 134 26.23 -7.04 -13.74
CA LEU A 134 25.91 -5.71 -13.25
C LEU A 134 27.03 -5.26 -12.29
N PRO A 135 27.29 -3.96 -12.20
CA PRO A 135 28.08 -3.44 -11.09
C PRO A 135 27.43 -3.91 -9.79
N GLY A 136 28.23 -4.53 -8.91
CA GLY A 136 27.76 -4.82 -7.56
C GLY A 136 27.26 -3.52 -6.94
N LEU A 137 26.29 -3.62 -6.03
CA LEU A 137 26.10 -2.50 -5.11
C LEU A 137 27.48 -2.22 -4.52
N PRO A 138 27.97 -0.98 -4.57
CA PRO A 138 29.25 -0.69 -3.95
C PRO A 138 29.10 -1.10 -2.49
N GLY A 139 29.79 -2.19 -2.09
CA GLY A 139 29.75 -2.69 -0.72
C GLY A 139 30.01 -1.51 0.21
N PRO A 140 29.41 -1.49 1.42
CA PRO A 140 29.20 -0.30 2.26
C PRO A 140 30.28 0.74 2.01
N THR A 141 29.95 1.68 1.11
CA THR A 141 30.94 2.50 0.39
C THR A 141 31.96 3.08 1.35
N THR A 142 33.22 3.04 0.94
CA THR A 142 34.26 3.92 1.46
C THR A 142 33.71 5.36 1.60
N PRO A 143 34.05 6.07 2.68
CA PRO A 143 33.39 7.31 3.13
C PRO A 143 33.44 8.51 2.15
N THR A 144 34.02 8.34 0.96
CA THR A 144 34.23 9.38 -0.05
C THR A 144 32.94 9.90 -0.66
N MET A 145 31.94 9.06 -0.96
CA MET A 145 30.69 9.53 -1.59
C MET A 145 29.82 10.31 -0.59
N LYS A 146 29.85 9.93 0.70
CA LYS A 146 29.15 10.63 1.79
C LYS A 146 29.62 12.08 1.96
N ARG A 147 30.90 12.36 1.67
CA ARG A 147 31.46 13.72 1.77
C ARG A 147 30.94 14.65 0.69
N ASN A 148 30.54 14.14 -0.48
CA ASN A 148 30.17 14.99 -1.61
C ASN A 148 28.71 15.46 -1.58
N LEU A 149 27.77 14.66 -1.05
CA LEU A 149 26.36 15.06 -1.05
C LEU A 149 26.08 16.15 0.01
N VAL A 150 26.66 16.03 1.20
CA VAL A 150 26.42 16.98 2.32
C VAL A 150 27.08 18.33 2.07
N THR A 151 28.16 18.40 1.27
CA THR A 151 28.83 19.66 0.91
C THR A 151 28.06 20.48 -0.13
N LEU A 152 27.08 19.89 -0.81
CA LEU A 152 26.23 20.64 -1.73
C LEU A 152 25.33 21.63 -0.96
N PRO A 153 25.00 22.80 -1.57
CA PRO A 153 23.92 23.65 -1.11
C PRO A 153 22.63 22.87 -0.89
N ARG A 154 21.86 23.26 0.15
CA ARG A 154 20.67 22.52 0.57
C ARG A 154 19.67 22.36 -0.56
N GLU A 155 19.48 23.38 -1.38
CA GLU A 155 18.56 23.41 -2.51
C GLU A 155 18.88 22.29 -3.51
N LEU A 156 20.18 22.08 -3.81
CA LEU A 156 20.61 21.00 -4.69
C LEU A 156 20.43 19.63 -4.02
N ARG A 157 20.66 19.51 -2.71
CA ARG A 157 20.40 18.26 -1.98
C ARG A 157 18.93 17.89 -2.05
N LEU A 158 18.02 18.83 -1.75
CA LEU A 158 16.57 18.61 -1.83
C LEU A 158 16.17 18.21 -3.26
N ARG A 159 16.68 18.92 -4.27
CA ARG A 159 16.38 18.60 -5.67
C ARG A 159 16.87 17.22 -6.08
N ILE A 160 18.05 16.79 -5.64
CA ILE A 160 18.57 15.44 -5.88
C ILE A 160 17.67 14.40 -5.21
N LEU A 161 17.26 14.65 -3.96
CA LEU A 161 16.39 13.75 -3.20
C LEU A 161 14.98 13.63 -3.79
N GLU A 162 14.48 14.64 -4.50
CA GLU A 162 13.21 14.54 -5.26
C GLU A 162 13.26 13.52 -6.40
N TYR A 163 14.45 13.16 -6.89
CA TYR A 163 14.65 12.14 -7.94
C TYR A 163 14.98 10.75 -7.38
N THR A 164 14.76 10.50 -6.09
CA THR A 164 14.93 9.17 -5.47
C THR A 164 13.58 8.51 -5.18
N ASP A 165 13.64 7.33 -4.57
CA ASP A 165 12.48 6.63 -4.01
C ASP A 165 11.80 7.37 -2.84
N LEU A 166 12.32 8.52 -2.41
CA LEU A 166 11.62 9.41 -1.49
C LEU A 166 10.34 9.95 -2.11
N VAL A 167 10.28 10.12 -3.44
CA VAL A 167 9.08 10.58 -4.13
C VAL A 167 8.42 9.44 -4.89
N THR A 168 7.19 9.12 -4.52
CA THR A 168 6.40 8.12 -5.24
C THR A 168 6.01 8.67 -6.61
N PRO A 169 5.84 7.82 -7.63
CA PRO A 169 5.53 8.29 -8.98
C PRO A 169 4.27 9.16 -9.09
N ARG A 170 3.30 8.99 -8.17
CA ARG A 170 2.07 9.80 -8.10
C ARG A 170 2.10 10.88 -7.03
N ALA A 171 3.22 11.06 -6.31
CA ALA A 171 3.31 11.94 -5.15
C ALA A 171 2.22 11.63 -4.09
N GLN A 172 1.93 10.35 -3.91
CA GLN A 172 0.90 9.84 -3.00
C GLN A 172 1.38 8.63 -2.23
N VAL A 173 1.06 8.58 -0.95
CA VAL A 173 1.44 7.49 -0.05
C VAL A 173 0.24 7.13 0.83
N ILE A 174 -0.04 5.84 0.95
CA ILE A 174 -0.97 5.29 1.93
C ILE A 174 -0.18 4.92 3.18
N TRP A 175 -0.65 5.35 4.34
CA TRP A 175 -0.16 4.84 5.61
C TRP A 175 -1.04 3.68 6.08
N ASP A 176 -0.42 2.52 6.29
CA ASP A 176 -1.08 1.31 6.79
C ASP A 176 -0.90 1.23 8.31
N ARG A 177 -2.02 1.18 9.03
CA ARG A 177 -2.06 1.13 10.49
C ARG A 177 -1.41 -0.13 11.04
N ASP A 178 -1.64 -1.28 10.41
CA ASP A 178 -1.21 -2.56 10.98
C ASP A 178 0.28 -2.78 10.76
N GLU A 179 0.76 -2.44 9.56
CA GLU A 179 2.18 -2.53 9.23
C GLU A 179 2.99 -1.34 9.80
N HIS A 180 2.31 -0.28 10.28
CA HIS A 180 2.91 1.02 10.64
C HIS A 180 3.84 1.53 9.53
N ALA A 181 3.45 1.28 8.28
CA ALA A 181 4.30 1.41 7.12
C ALA A 181 3.63 2.21 6.01
N TYR A 182 4.47 2.78 5.17
CA TYR A 182 4.03 3.48 3.97
C TYR A 182 3.85 2.49 2.83
N SER A 183 2.87 2.74 1.96
CA SER A 183 2.64 1.96 0.76
C SER A 183 2.14 2.85 -0.37
N VAL A 184 2.28 2.40 -1.61
CA VAL A 184 1.61 3.04 -2.76
C VAL A 184 0.40 2.23 -3.16
N ARG A 185 -0.66 2.94 -3.55
CA ARG A 185 -1.88 2.34 -4.09
C ARG A 185 -1.52 1.51 -5.31
N HIS A 186 -2.02 0.28 -5.36
CA HIS A 186 -1.98 -0.48 -6.59
C HIS A 186 -3.02 0.09 -7.56
N PHE A 187 -2.61 0.41 -8.76
CA PHE A 187 -3.50 0.72 -9.86
C PHE A 187 -3.12 -0.16 -11.02
N THR A 188 -4.13 -0.62 -11.74
CA THR A 188 -3.95 -1.30 -13.01
C THR A 188 -3.69 -0.22 -14.05
N PRO A 189 -2.53 -0.21 -14.74
CA PRO A 189 -2.28 0.78 -15.78
C PRO A 189 -3.39 0.70 -16.84
N ASN A 190 -4.17 1.75 -17.01
CA ASN A 190 -5.18 1.80 -18.05
C ASN A 190 -4.57 2.52 -19.27
N PRO A 191 -4.63 1.95 -20.48
CA PRO A 191 -4.13 2.65 -21.68
C PRO A 191 -4.82 3.99 -21.92
N TRP A 192 -6.01 4.20 -21.34
CA TRP A 192 -6.74 5.47 -21.40
C TRP A 192 -6.20 6.54 -20.44
N TYR A 193 -5.32 6.18 -19.51
CA TYR A 193 -4.71 7.14 -18.58
C TYR A 193 -3.55 7.92 -19.20
N GLY A 194 -3.29 9.10 -18.64
CA GLY A 194 -2.23 9.99 -19.09
C GLY A 194 -0.81 9.37 -18.96
N PRO A 195 0.20 9.94 -19.65
CA PRO A 195 1.57 9.43 -19.61
C PRO A 195 2.15 9.24 -18.20
N ASP A 196 1.81 10.13 -17.26
CA ASP A 196 2.27 10.08 -15.88
C ASP A 196 1.72 8.86 -15.13
N GLU A 197 0.46 8.50 -15.39
CA GLU A 197 -0.16 7.32 -14.80
C GLU A 197 0.41 6.03 -15.38
N GLN A 198 0.67 6.00 -16.69
CA GLN A 198 1.35 4.87 -17.32
C GLN A 198 2.77 4.70 -16.79
N HIS A 199 3.49 5.81 -16.59
CA HIS A 199 4.81 5.81 -15.98
C HIS A 199 4.75 5.26 -14.56
N ALA A 200 3.83 5.79 -13.74
CA ALA A 200 3.61 5.31 -12.39
C ALA A 200 3.29 3.81 -12.36
N GLY A 201 2.55 3.32 -13.36
CA GLY A 201 2.15 1.92 -13.51
C GLY A 201 3.33 0.96 -13.59
N GLN A 202 4.51 1.44 -14.00
CA GLN A 202 5.73 0.63 -14.03
C GLN A 202 6.27 0.34 -12.63
N PHE A 203 5.92 1.16 -11.63
CA PHE A 203 6.39 1.04 -10.26
C PHE A 203 5.38 0.37 -9.33
N VAL A 204 4.28 -0.13 -9.88
CA VAL A 204 3.29 -0.93 -9.16
C VAL A 204 2.99 -2.18 -9.98
N GLY A 205 2.71 -3.30 -9.33
CA GLY A 205 2.22 -4.46 -10.08
C GLY A 205 3.23 -5.08 -11.05
N CYS A 206 4.54 -5.09 -10.78
CA CYS A 206 5.50 -5.80 -11.64
C CYS A 206 5.21 -7.31 -11.76
N TRP A 207 4.30 -7.84 -10.93
CA TRP A 207 3.77 -9.19 -11.00
C TRP A 207 2.62 -9.35 -12.02
N ASP A 208 1.91 -8.27 -12.35
CA ASP A 208 0.79 -8.22 -13.29
C ASP A 208 1.27 -7.92 -14.73
N ALA A 209 2.44 -7.28 -14.87
CA ALA A 209 3.06 -6.91 -16.15
C ALA A 209 3.21 -8.04 -17.21
N PRO A 210 3.58 -9.31 -16.89
CA PRO A 210 3.69 -10.34 -17.92
C PRO A 210 2.36 -10.63 -18.64
N TYR A 211 1.22 -10.23 -18.08
CA TYR A 211 -0.09 -10.45 -18.70
C TYR A 211 -0.41 -9.47 -19.84
N ARG A 212 0.22 -8.28 -19.89
CA ARG A 212 -0.28 -7.16 -20.72
C ARG A 212 0.52 -6.87 -21.97
N ASP A 213 1.85 -6.83 -21.90
CA ASP A 213 2.64 -6.27 -23.02
C ASP A 213 3.06 -7.30 -24.08
N THR A 214 3.04 -8.60 -23.78
CA THR A 214 3.49 -9.62 -24.76
C THR A 214 2.35 -10.45 -25.33
N GLY A 215 1.13 -10.35 -24.78
CA GLY A 215 0.02 -11.26 -25.10
C GLY A 215 0.33 -12.74 -24.83
N ARG A 216 1.49 -13.06 -24.25
CA ARG A 216 1.91 -14.42 -23.91
C ARG A 216 1.56 -14.66 -22.45
N LYS A 217 0.52 -15.46 -22.24
CA LYS A 217 0.21 -16.09 -20.94
C LYS A 217 1.34 -17.02 -20.46
N ASP A 218 2.33 -17.26 -21.30
CA ASP A 218 3.21 -18.43 -21.25
C ASP A 218 4.47 -18.23 -20.39
N LEU A 219 4.77 -17.00 -19.98
CA LEU A 219 5.94 -16.70 -19.15
C LEU A 219 5.56 -16.73 -17.66
N GLY A 220 5.03 -17.88 -17.22
CA GLY A 220 4.68 -18.21 -15.83
C GLY A 220 5.91 -18.36 -14.92
N HIS A 221 6.91 -17.48 -15.05
CA HIS A 221 8.18 -17.57 -14.34
C HIS A 221 8.07 -17.28 -12.83
N GLY A 222 6.89 -16.89 -12.34
CA GLY A 222 6.69 -16.48 -10.95
C GLY A 222 6.77 -14.97 -10.74
N CYS A 223 6.36 -14.53 -9.56
CA CYS A 223 6.45 -13.13 -9.14
C CYS A 223 7.82 -12.86 -8.49
N PHE A 224 8.60 -11.94 -9.07
CA PHE A 224 9.91 -11.50 -8.55
C PHE A 224 9.87 -10.08 -7.98
N CYS A 225 8.71 -9.67 -7.48
CA CYS A 225 8.52 -8.36 -6.87
C CYS A 225 9.25 -8.27 -5.53
N ARG A 226 10.34 -7.49 -5.48
CA ARG A 226 11.15 -7.28 -4.26
C ARG A 226 10.37 -6.68 -3.09
N ARG A 227 9.22 -6.05 -3.36
CA ARG A 227 8.32 -5.51 -2.32
C ARG A 227 7.47 -6.59 -1.65
N GLN A 228 7.17 -7.67 -2.37
CA GLN A 228 6.27 -8.72 -1.89
C GLN A 228 7.02 -9.99 -1.47
N HIS A 229 8.26 -10.16 -1.91
CA HIS A 229 9.04 -11.38 -1.78
C HIS A 229 10.49 -11.07 -1.44
N ALA A 230 11.20 -12.02 -0.83
CA ALA A 230 12.66 -12.01 -0.81
C ALA A 230 13.17 -12.39 -2.20
N ALA A 231 13.06 -11.46 -3.13
CA ALA A 231 13.34 -11.64 -4.54
C ALA A 231 14.06 -10.44 -5.13
N PHE A 232 14.78 -10.70 -6.22
CA PHE A 232 15.36 -9.66 -7.04
C PHE A 232 15.19 -9.97 -8.52
N SER A 233 14.86 -8.94 -9.29
CA SER A 233 14.76 -8.95 -10.74
C SER A 233 15.14 -7.57 -11.26
N GLN A 234 15.87 -7.54 -12.37
CA GLN A 234 16.19 -6.30 -13.09
C GLN A 234 14.95 -5.60 -13.64
N GLY A 235 13.87 -6.35 -13.89
CA GLY A 235 12.59 -5.83 -14.36
C GLY A 235 11.68 -5.31 -13.23
N CYS A 236 12.00 -5.61 -11.96
CA CYS A 236 11.20 -5.16 -10.83
C CYS A 236 11.48 -3.68 -10.53
N LYS A 237 10.67 -2.79 -11.09
CA LYS A 237 10.68 -1.36 -10.78
C LYS A 237 9.75 -0.97 -9.63
N CYS A 238 9.12 -1.94 -8.96
CA CYS A 238 8.17 -1.65 -7.89
C CYS A 238 8.77 -0.71 -6.84
N TRP A 239 8.04 0.37 -6.57
CA TRP A 239 8.36 1.28 -5.48
C TRP A 239 8.24 0.54 -4.16
N ALA A 240 9.26 0.70 -3.33
CA ALA A 240 9.25 0.30 -1.93
C ALA A 240 9.46 1.58 -1.10
N PRO A 241 8.91 1.64 0.12
CA PRO A 241 9.15 2.76 1.00
C PRO A 241 10.63 3.08 1.10
N PRO A 242 11.02 4.36 1.08
CA PRO A 242 12.41 4.76 1.21
C PRO A 242 13.00 4.10 2.45
N GLY A 243 13.91 3.16 2.21
CA GLY A 243 14.51 2.35 3.25
C GLY A 243 15.44 3.18 4.16
N PRO A 244 16.13 2.51 5.11
CA PRO A 244 17.13 3.16 5.94
C PRO A 244 18.23 3.87 5.13
N THR A 245 18.41 3.53 3.86
CA THR A 245 19.50 4.01 3.01
C THR A 245 19.56 5.52 2.85
N LEU A 246 18.45 6.26 2.92
CA LEU A 246 18.47 7.74 2.86
C LEU A 246 18.27 8.39 4.23
N PHE A 247 17.43 7.80 5.09
CA PHE A 247 17.16 8.32 6.43
C PHE A 247 18.31 8.07 7.43
N LEU A 248 19.11 7.02 7.26
CA LEU A 248 20.15 6.64 8.25
C LEU A 248 21.58 7.03 7.84
N LEU A 249 21.77 7.86 6.81
CA LEU A 249 23.13 8.27 6.38
C LEU A 249 23.78 9.25 7.36
N CYS A 250 23.12 10.38 7.63
CA CYS A 250 23.55 11.40 8.58
C CYS A 250 22.37 12.30 8.96
N ARG A 251 22.50 13.08 10.04
CA ARG A 251 21.42 13.97 10.53
C ARG A 251 20.96 15.00 9.48
N THR A 252 21.87 15.57 8.71
CA THR A 252 21.53 16.55 7.67
C THR A 252 20.67 15.92 6.57
N LEU A 253 21.09 14.75 6.05
CA LEU A 253 20.33 14.05 5.01
C LEU A 253 19.01 13.49 5.54
N TYR A 254 18.97 13.08 6.81
CA TYR A 254 17.71 12.70 7.46
C TYR A 254 16.69 13.84 7.43
N HIS A 255 17.07 15.06 7.82
CA HIS A 255 16.18 16.21 7.79
C HIS A 255 15.79 16.63 6.37
N ASP A 256 16.73 16.60 5.43
CA ASP A 256 16.44 16.90 4.01
C ASP A 256 15.50 15.83 3.40
N ALA A 257 15.70 14.54 3.71
CA ALA A 257 14.83 13.45 3.28
C ALA A 257 13.43 13.55 3.90
N GLN A 258 13.32 13.87 5.20
CA GLN A 258 12.04 14.15 5.84
C GLN A 258 11.31 15.31 5.17
N PHE A 259 12.02 16.40 4.89
CA PHE A 259 11.44 17.54 4.19
C PHE A 259 10.87 17.11 2.83
N VAL A 260 11.68 16.44 2.00
CA VAL A 260 11.25 16.00 0.66
C VAL A 260 10.08 15.03 0.75
N PHE A 261 10.15 14.02 1.61
CA PHE A 261 9.10 13.02 1.75
C PHE A 261 7.79 13.65 2.24
N PHE A 262 7.78 14.44 3.31
CA PHE A 262 6.52 14.96 3.85
C PHE A 262 5.96 16.15 3.07
N SER A 263 6.78 16.89 2.30
CA SER A 263 6.30 18.03 1.51
C SER A 263 5.83 17.69 0.10
N ASN A 264 6.33 16.59 -0.47
CA ASN A 264 6.02 16.18 -1.84
C ASN A 264 5.00 15.03 -1.93
N HIS A 265 4.38 14.61 -0.82
CA HIS A 265 3.33 13.59 -0.85
C HIS A 265 2.00 14.07 -0.31
N GLY A 266 0.93 13.62 -0.94
CA GLY A 266 -0.35 13.45 -0.30
C GLY A 266 -0.40 12.15 0.49
N PHE A 267 -0.73 12.25 1.77
CA PHE A 267 -0.89 11.10 2.65
C PHE A 267 -2.34 10.66 2.67
N ILE A 268 -2.60 9.38 2.41
CA ILE A 268 -3.90 8.75 2.71
C ILE A 268 -3.75 7.95 3.99
N VAL A 269 -4.69 8.17 4.90
CA VAL A 269 -4.88 7.33 6.06
C VAL A 269 -6.27 6.74 6.01
N SER A 270 -6.38 5.43 6.21
CA SER A 270 -7.65 4.69 6.12
C SER A 270 -7.88 3.90 7.39
N ASP A 271 -9.07 4.03 7.99
CA ASP A 271 -9.47 3.28 9.20
C ASP A 271 -9.83 1.82 8.94
N TYR A 272 -10.14 1.49 7.69
CA TYR A 272 -10.24 0.11 7.28
C TYR A 272 -8.93 -0.28 6.61
N ARG A 273 -8.47 -1.52 6.83
CA ARG A 273 -7.56 -2.16 5.90
C ARG A 273 -8.21 -2.00 4.53
N PRO A 274 -7.64 -1.26 3.56
CA PRO A 274 -7.95 -1.60 2.20
C PRO A 274 -7.59 -3.08 2.14
N ARG A 275 -8.60 -3.97 2.03
CA ARG A 275 -8.29 -5.34 1.66
C ARG A 275 -7.31 -5.19 0.52
N LYS A 276 -6.22 -5.96 0.53
CA LYS A 276 -5.46 -6.21 -0.68
C LYS A 276 -6.50 -6.80 -1.61
N TRP A 277 -7.27 -5.94 -2.30
CA TRP A 277 -8.45 -6.33 -3.04
C TRP A 277 -7.89 -7.41 -3.94
N PRO A 278 -8.33 -8.67 -3.79
CA PRO A 278 -8.04 -9.62 -4.83
C PRO A 278 -8.75 -8.97 -6.01
N VAL A 279 -7.97 -8.41 -6.93
CA VAL A 279 -8.50 -7.97 -8.21
C VAL A 279 -8.69 -9.28 -8.96
N ASN A 280 -9.56 -10.16 -8.44
CA ASN A 280 -10.12 -11.23 -9.21
C ASN A 280 -11.00 -10.52 -10.23
N THR A 281 -10.33 -10.16 -11.32
CA THR A 281 -10.91 -9.73 -12.58
C THR A 281 -11.71 -10.85 -13.24
N ASP A 282 -11.77 -12.03 -12.63
CA ASP A 282 -12.69 -13.07 -13.06
C ASP A 282 -14.10 -12.65 -12.64
N PRO A 283 -14.99 -12.26 -13.58
CA PRO A 283 -16.35 -11.85 -13.30
C PRO A 283 -17.22 -13.09 -13.01
N GLY A 284 -16.71 -13.99 -12.18
CA GLY A 284 -17.47 -15.11 -11.66
C GLY A 284 -18.69 -14.59 -10.90
N PRO A 285 -19.83 -15.27 -10.98
CA PRO A 285 -21.07 -14.79 -10.39
C PRO A 285 -20.95 -14.73 -8.87
N TYR A 286 -20.74 -13.52 -8.36
CA TYR A 286 -21.26 -13.03 -7.08
C TYR A 286 -21.10 -13.97 -5.88
N VAL A 287 -19.88 -14.28 -5.48
CA VAL A 287 -19.65 -14.68 -4.08
C VAL A 287 -19.32 -13.41 -3.31
N VAL A 288 -20.37 -12.72 -2.84
CA VAL A 288 -20.36 -11.55 -1.94
C VAL A 288 -19.92 -11.95 -0.51
N SER A 289 -18.98 -12.90 -0.39
CA SER A 289 -18.61 -13.50 0.90
C SER A 289 -17.67 -12.55 1.65
N ASP A 290 -18.26 -12.01 2.71
CA ASP A 290 -17.60 -11.66 3.97
C ASP A 290 -16.46 -10.65 3.87
N LEU A 291 -16.76 -9.40 3.48
CA LEU A 291 -16.06 -8.28 4.11
C LEU A 291 -16.29 -8.43 5.62
N PRO A 292 -15.23 -8.53 6.45
CA PRO A 292 -15.36 -8.63 7.88
C PRO A 292 -16.15 -7.42 8.35
N ASP A 293 -17.02 -7.62 9.33
CA ASP A 293 -17.54 -6.50 10.09
C ASP A 293 -16.32 -5.69 10.54
N PHE A 294 -16.17 -4.48 10.02
CA PHE A 294 -15.10 -3.58 10.45
C PHE A 294 -15.53 -3.14 11.85
N PRO A 295 -14.98 -3.71 12.94
CA PRO A 295 -15.34 -3.21 14.24
C PRO A 295 -14.95 -1.73 14.28
N PRO A 296 -15.76 -0.89 14.93
CA PRO A 296 -15.40 0.50 15.12
C PRO A 296 -14.03 0.55 15.82
N PRO A 297 -13.20 1.56 15.51
CA PRO A 297 -11.90 1.73 16.14
C PRO A 297 -12.15 1.84 17.65
N ARG A 298 -11.79 0.79 18.39
CA ARG A 298 -12.17 0.70 19.81
C ARG A 298 -11.50 1.77 20.66
N GLU A 299 -10.31 2.21 20.26
CA GLU A 299 -9.52 3.18 21.05
C GLU A 299 -9.07 4.40 20.24
N ARG A 300 -8.75 4.23 18.95
CA ARG A 300 -8.12 5.28 18.11
C ARG A 300 -8.43 5.10 16.65
N PHE A 301 -8.64 6.21 15.95
CA PHE A 301 -8.68 6.27 14.49
C PHE A 301 -7.26 6.16 13.91
N ALA A 302 -7.08 5.52 12.77
CA ALA A 302 -5.81 5.41 12.05
C ALA A 302 -5.19 6.78 11.78
N ALA A 303 -6.00 7.81 11.50
CA ALA A 303 -5.49 9.16 11.29
C ALA A 303 -4.91 9.79 12.56
N THR A 304 -5.40 9.47 13.76
CA THR A 304 -4.77 9.95 14.99
C THR A 304 -3.44 9.24 15.22
N GLU A 305 -3.39 7.93 15.00
CA GLU A 305 -2.14 7.15 15.09
C GLU A 305 -1.09 7.65 14.10
N PHE A 306 -1.47 7.88 12.84
CA PHE A 306 -0.60 8.45 11.83
C PHE A 306 -0.01 9.79 12.28
N LEU A 307 -0.85 10.74 12.71
CA LEU A 307 -0.39 12.07 13.14
C LEU A 307 0.55 12.02 14.35
N ARG A 308 0.33 11.06 15.26
CA ARG A 308 1.20 10.83 16.43
C ARG A 308 2.49 10.09 16.06
N HIS A 309 2.47 9.27 15.02
CA HIS A 309 3.61 8.51 14.54
C HIS A 309 4.58 9.36 13.70
N VAL A 310 4.05 10.30 12.91
CA VAL A 310 4.87 11.23 12.12
C VAL A 310 5.71 12.11 13.06
N PRO A 311 7.03 12.26 12.81
CA PRO A 311 7.87 13.17 13.58
C PRO A 311 7.26 14.58 13.63
N SER A 312 7.16 15.15 14.83
CA SER A 312 6.46 16.43 15.04
C SER A 312 6.99 17.57 14.17
N SER A 313 8.30 17.60 13.91
CA SER A 313 8.94 18.57 13.02
C SER A 313 8.56 18.41 11.54
N SER A 314 8.05 17.24 11.15
CA SER A 314 7.65 16.91 9.78
C SER A 314 6.18 17.21 9.50
N LEU A 315 5.34 17.33 10.53
CA LEU A 315 3.93 17.71 10.40
C LEU A 315 3.75 19.06 9.69
N ALA A 316 4.70 19.98 9.86
CA ALA A 316 4.70 21.29 9.20
C ALA A 316 4.90 21.19 7.67
N TYR A 317 5.41 20.06 7.18
CA TYR A 317 5.67 19.82 5.77
C TYR A 317 4.48 19.20 5.05
N ILE A 318 3.57 18.52 5.76
CA ILE A 318 2.38 17.93 5.16
C ILE A 318 1.55 19.03 4.50
N ARG A 319 1.23 18.82 3.22
CA ARG A 319 0.39 19.72 2.40
C ARG A 319 -0.97 19.11 2.09
N PHE A 320 -1.04 17.80 1.99
CA PHE A 320 -2.27 17.09 1.64
C PHE A 320 -2.45 15.88 2.56
N LEU A 321 -3.59 15.83 3.24
CA LEU A 321 -3.97 14.70 4.10
C LEU A 321 -5.39 14.25 3.71
N LYS A 322 -5.49 13.03 3.20
CA LYS A 322 -6.74 12.34 2.95
C LYS A 322 -7.00 11.36 4.09
N ILE A 323 -8.16 11.47 4.73
CA ILE A 323 -8.60 10.59 5.81
C ILE A 323 -9.83 9.85 5.30
N THR A 324 -9.80 8.53 5.35
CA THR A 324 -10.90 7.68 4.89
C THR A 324 -11.40 6.83 6.05
N ILE A 325 -12.67 7.00 6.41
CA ILE A 325 -13.33 6.23 7.47
C ILE A 325 -14.40 5.36 6.83
N PRO A 326 -14.54 4.07 7.19
CA PRO A 326 -15.63 3.27 6.66
C PRO A 326 -16.96 3.78 7.23
N ALA A 327 -18.04 3.63 6.47
CA ALA A 327 -19.37 3.85 7.01
C ALA A 327 -19.72 2.68 7.97
N TYR A 328 -19.39 2.80 9.26
CA TYR A 328 -19.70 1.77 10.26
C TYR A 328 -21.20 1.42 10.26
N ARG A 329 -21.51 0.13 10.37
CA ARG A 329 -22.88 -0.40 10.28
C ARG A 329 -23.41 -0.71 11.69
N PRO A 330 -24.66 -0.36 12.02
CA PRO A 330 -25.31 -0.97 13.17
C PRO A 330 -25.31 -2.51 13.05
N PRO A 331 -25.17 -3.25 14.16
CA PRO A 331 -25.18 -2.76 15.54
C PRO A 331 -23.84 -2.15 16.01
N SER A 332 -22.82 -2.06 15.14
CA SER A 332 -21.61 -1.30 15.49
C SER A 332 -21.99 0.14 15.73
N ILE A 333 -21.91 0.54 17.00
CA ILE A 333 -22.19 1.91 17.42
C ILE A 333 -21.06 2.76 16.84
N TRP A 334 -21.41 3.69 15.97
CA TRP A 334 -20.53 4.78 15.60
C TRP A 334 -19.96 5.39 16.88
N PRO A 335 -18.66 5.73 16.92
CA PRO A 335 -18.08 6.37 18.09
C PRO A 335 -18.93 7.57 18.52
N GLN A 336 -19.54 7.48 19.69
CA GLN A 336 -20.30 8.55 20.31
C GLN A 336 -19.34 9.64 20.76
N ALA A 337 -19.84 10.87 20.99
CA ALA A 337 -19.02 11.97 21.45
C ALA A 337 -18.17 11.67 22.72
N GLN A 338 -18.64 10.77 23.60
CA GLN A 338 -17.89 10.35 24.81
C GLN A 338 -16.98 9.13 24.61
N ASP A 339 -16.95 8.52 23.42
CA ASP A 339 -16.11 7.35 23.18
C ASP A 339 -14.62 7.76 23.20
N PRO A 340 -13.73 6.90 23.75
CA PRO A 340 -12.29 7.19 23.82
C PRO A 340 -11.66 7.54 22.47
N ALA A 341 -12.16 6.94 21.38
CA ALA A 341 -11.70 7.26 20.03
C ALA A 341 -12.02 8.70 19.61
N MET A 342 -13.19 9.24 20.01
CA MET A 342 -13.57 10.63 19.75
C MET A 342 -12.79 11.61 20.62
N GLU A 343 -12.46 11.24 21.86
CA GLU A 343 -11.58 12.05 22.71
C GLU A 343 -10.14 12.09 22.15
N ASP A 344 -9.60 10.94 21.72
CA ASP A 344 -8.28 10.87 21.07
C ASP A 344 -8.26 11.63 19.73
N TRP A 345 -9.35 11.57 18.96
CA TRP A 345 -9.58 12.36 17.75
C TRP A 345 -9.46 13.85 18.01
N ASN A 346 -10.25 14.36 18.95
CA ASN A 346 -10.26 15.77 19.32
C ASN A 346 -8.90 16.22 19.86
N SER A 347 -8.31 15.46 20.79
CA SER A 347 -7.04 15.81 21.44
C SER A 347 -5.85 15.74 20.49
N THR A 348 -5.84 14.81 19.53
CA THR A 348 -4.75 14.68 18.56
C THR A 348 -4.75 15.83 17.55
N PHE A 349 -5.89 16.25 17.05
CA PHE A 349 -5.94 17.43 16.17
C PHE A 349 -5.63 18.74 16.91
N GLU A 350 -6.06 18.88 18.16
CA GLU A 350 -5.65 20.03 18.97
C GLU A 350 -4.12 20.04 19.19
N TRP A 351 -3.54 18.88 19.50
CA TRP A 351 -2.09 18.74 19.62
C TRP A 351 -1.35 18.97 18.30
N ALA A 352 -1.90 18.59 17.15
CA ALA A 352 -1.24 18.73 15.86
C ALA A 352 -1.33 20.16 15.31
N ARG A 353 -2.30 20.95 15.79
CA ARG A 353 -2.62 22.31 15.30
C ARG A 353 -1.42 23.24 15.22
N ASP A 354 -0.59 23.28 16.25
CA ASP A 354 0.60 24.16 16.34
C ASP A 354 1.83 23.59 15.60
N LYS A 355 1.75 22.35 15.13
CA LYS A 355 2.83 21.65 14.42
C LYS A 355 2.62 21.61 12.91
N MET A 356 1.37 21.76 12.46
CA MET A 356 1.02 21.74 11.04
C MET A 356 1.05 23.15 10.43
N SER A 357 1.39 23.25 9.15
CA SER A 357 1.29 24.50 8.40
C SER A 357 -0.14 24.63 7.84
N LEU A 358 -1.09 24.99 8.72
CA LEU A 358 -2.52 25.03 8.38
C LEU A 358 -2.85 25.80 7.09
N PRO A 359 -2.27 26.99 6.81
CA PRO A 359 -2.58 27.74 5.57
C PRO A 359 -2.22 26.99 4.29
N ARG A 360 -1.30 26.02 4.38
CA ARG A 360 -0.81 25.21 3.27
C ARG A 360 -1.33 23.78 3.29
N LEU A 361 -2.15 23.45 4.29
CA LEU A 361 -2.71 22.13 4.48
C LEU A 361 -4.10 22.06 3.86
N VAL A 362 -4.29 21.08 2.98
CA VAL A 362 -5.59 20.68 2.45
C VAL A 362 -5.96 19.32 3.05
N ILE A 363 -7.13 19.24 3.65
CA ILE A 363 -7.66 17.99 4.20
C ILE A 363 -8.81 17.49 3.33
N ARG A 364 -8.80 16.20 2.98
CA ARG A 364 -9.95 15.50 2.37
C ARG A 364 -10.46 14.46 3.36
N PHE A 365 -11.73 14.54 3.74
CA PHE A 365 -12.37 13.62 4.66
C PHE A 365 -13.44 12.80 3.95
N ASP A 366 -13.17 11.52 3.74
CA ASP A 366 -14.06 10.63 3.01
C ASP A 366 -14.66 9.60 3.96
N VAL A 367 -15.99 9.56 4.08
CA VAL A 367 -16.69 8.44 4.73
C VAL A 367 -17.12 7.46 3.65
N TYR A 368 -16.34 6.39 3.49
CA TYR A 368 -16.52 5.41 2.44
C TYR A 368 -17.65 4.43 2.80
N GLY A 369 -18.74 4.49 2.06
CA GLY A 369 -19.83 3.52 2.16
C GLY A 369 -19.78 2.58 0.98
N ASP A 370 -19.26 1.38 1.19
CA ASP A 370 -19.22 0.33 0.17
C ASP A 370 -20.61 0.13 -0.47
N GLN A 371 -20.69 0.32 -1.79
CA GLN A 371 -21.91 0.10 -2.58
C GLN A 371 -22.25 -1.40 -2.71
N ALA A 372 -21.34 -2.30 -2.38
CA ALA A 372 -21.43 -3.71 -2.74
C ALA A 372 -22.41 -4.56 -1.89
N ARG A 373 -23.17 -3.98 -0.94
CA ARG A 373 -24.08 -4.75 -0.08
C ARG A 373 -25.49 -4.17 0.00
N ARG A 374 -26.36 -4.66 -0.90
CA ARG A 374 -27.79 -4.34 -1.00
C ARG A 374 -28.66 -4.91 0.15
N SER A 375 -28.08 -5.59 1.14
CA SER A 375 -28.85 -6.40 2.11
C SER A 375 -29.04 -5.75 3.48
N TYR A 376 -28.46 -4.58 3.75
CA TYR A 376 -28.52 -3.97 5.08
C TYR A 376 -29.51 -2.80 5.14
N ARG A 377 -30.28 -2.74 6.22
CA ARG A 377 -31.35 -1.77 6.45
C ARG A 377 -31.08 -1.03 7.75
N ILE A 378 -31.29 0.28 7.70
CA ILE A 378 -31.33 1.12 8.90
C ILE A 378 -32.69 1.81 9.00
N THR A 379 -33.06 2.14 10.22
CA THR A 379 -34.17 3.03 10.51
C THR A 379 -33.80 4.46 10.14
N GLU A 380 -34.81 5.30 9.94
CA GLU A 380 -34.61 6.73 9.70
C GLU A 380 -33.87 7.41 10.88
N ALA A 381 -34.14 6.96 12.11
CA ALA A 381 -33.47 7.45 13.31
C ALA A 381 -31.98 7.09 13.32
N GLU A 382 -31.61 5.87 12.90
CA GLU A 382 -30.21 5.48 12.77
C GLU A 382 -29.49 6.25 11.65
N ALA A 383 -30.17 6.50 10.52
CA ALA A 383 -29.63 7.32 9.45
C ALA A 383 -29.36 8.76 9.91
N ALA A 384 -30.30 9.36 10.65
CA ALA A 384 -30.14 10.68 11.24
C ALA A 384 -29.00 10.71 12.27
N ALA A 385 -28.91 9.70 13.12
CA ALA A 385 -27.81 9.55 14.09
C ALA A 385 -26.45 9.47 13.38
N GLN A 386 -26.35 8.71 12.29
CA GLN A 386 -25.13 8.60 11.50
C GLN A 386 -24.73 9.93 10.85
N VAL A 387 -25.69 10.70 10.31
CA VAL A 387 -25.43 12.05 9.79
C VAL A 387 -24.94 12.99 10.89
N ASN A 388 -25.50 12.90 12.10
CA ASN A 388 -25.02 13.69 13.24
C ASN A 388 -23.59 13.31 13.62
N THR A 389 -23.26 12.02 13.68
CA THR A 389 -21.88 11.59 13.95
C THR A 389 -20.90 12.06 12.88
N TYR A 390 -21.30 12.08 11.60
CA TYR A 390 -20.47 12.66 10.55
C TYR A 390 -20.13 14.11 10.87
N MET A 391 -21.08 14.91 11.33
CA MET A 391 -20.84 16.31 11.71
C MET A 391 -19.95 16.42 12.96
N GLU A 392 -20.11 15.55 13.95
CA GLU A 392 -19.24 15.51 15.14
C GLU A 392 -17.78 15.21 14.78
N LEU A 393 -17.53 14.32 13.82
CA LEU A 393 -16.19 14.02 13.32
C LEU A 393 -15.52 15.24 12.66
N LEU A 394 -16.29 16.21 12.18
CA LEU A 394 -15.78 17.42 11.54
C LEU A 394 -15.35 18.51 12.52
N GLU A 395 -15.73 18.40 13.79
CA GLU A 395 -15.53 19.45 14.77
C GLU A 395 -14.04 19.84 14.95
N PRO A 396 -13.08 18.90 15.01
CA PRO A 396 -11.66 19.29 15.05
C PRO A 396 -11.19 20.03 13.80
N PHE A 397 -11.69 19.68 12.62
CA PHE A 397 -11.32 20.37 11.38
C PHE A 397 -11.85 21.81 11.37
N LYS A 398 -13.05 22.03 11.89
CA LYS A 398 -13.57 23.39 12.10
C LYS A 398 -12.65 24.20 13.00
N ARG A 399 -12.17 23.64 14.12
CA ARG A 399 -11.20 24.35 14.99
C ARG A 399 -9.85 24.64 14.32
N LEU A 400 -9.37 23.74 13.45
CA LEU A 400 -8.18 24.01 12.63
C LEU A 400 -8.45 25.12 11.60
N ALA A 401 -9.65 25.16 11.03
CA ALA A 401 -10.07 26.18 10.09
C ALA A 401 -10.21 27.55 10.77
N ASP A 402 -10.79 27.63 11.97
CA ASP A 402 -11.00 28.90 12.68
C ASP A 402 -9.68 29.62 13.03
N GLY A 403 -8.54 28.92 12.99
CA GLY A 403 -7.22 29.50 13.31
C GLY A 403 -7.11 29.87 14.79
N PRO A 404 -5.97 30.40 15.26
CA PRO A 404 -5.83 30.85 16.65
C PRO A 404 -6.84 31.95 16.95
N SER A 405 -7.63 31.79 18.01
CA SER A 405 -8.66 32.76 18.41
C SER A 405 -8.04 34.15 18.64
N GLY A 406 -8.22 35.06 17.70
CA GLY A 406 -7.83 36.47 17.85
C GLY A 406 -6.57 36.96 17.10
N GLY A 407 -6.06 36.23 16.10
CA GLY A 407 -4.97 36.72 15.24
C GLY A 407 -5.27 36.59 13.76
N ASP A 408 -4.55 37.35 12.92
CA ASP A 408 -4.51 37.25 11.44
C ASP A 408 -4.00 35.88 10.92
N GLY A 409 -3.96 34.86 11.79
CA GLY A 409 -3.52 33.51 11.47
C GLY A 409 -4.49 32.87 10.49
N GLN A 410 -4.04 32.67 9.26
CA GLN A 410 -4.75 31.87 8.27
C GLN A 410 -4.96 30.45 8.83
N GLY A 411 -6.21 29.98 8.87
CA GLY A 411 -6.52 28.60 9.23
C GLY A 411 -6.19 27.62 8.11
N LEU A 412 -6.92 26.51 8.02
CA LEU A 412 -6.78 25.52 6.94
C LEU A 412 -6.78 26.18 5.55
N GLY A 413 -5.89 25.71 4.67
CA GLY A 413 -5.80 26.14 3.27
C GLY A 413 -6.93 25.58 2.41
N GLY A 414 -7.50 24.43 2.80
CA GLY A 414 -8.69 23.88 2.15
C GLY A 414 -9.24 22.65 2.88
N PHE A 415 -10.55 22.42 2.73
CA PHE A 415 -11.22 21.25 3.27
C PHE A 415 -12.25 20.71 2.28
N PHE A 416 -12.17 19.41 2.02
CA PHE A 416 -13.10 18.68 1.16
C PHE A 416 -13.66 17.51 1.95
N ALA A 417 -14.93 17.20 1.71
CA ALA A 417 -15.55 16.02 2.30
C ALA A 417 -16.45 15.29 1.31
N SER A 418 -16.46 13.97 1.43
CA SER A 418 -17.38 13.06 0.75
C SER A 418 -17.98 12.11 1.76
N PHE A 419 -19.28 11.86 1.68
CA PHE A 419 -19.98 11.03 2.65
C PHE A 419 -20.85 9.98 1.97
N ALA A 420 -20.80 8.75 2.46
CA ALA A 420 -21.84 7.79 2.21
C ALA A 420 -23.19 8.34 2.70
N TRP A 421 -24.21 8.40 1.83
CA TRP A 421 -25.51 8.92 2.22
C TRP A 421 -26.33 7.88 2.99
N PRO A 422 -26.58 8.03 4.32
CA PRO A 422 -27.18 6.94 5.11
C PRO A 422 -28.61 6.60 4.71
N TYR A 423 -29.37 7.59 4.28
CA TYR A 423 -30.77 7.42 3.88
C TYR A 423 -30.97 6.52 2.67
N ARG A 424 -29.91 6.25 1.88
CA ARG A 424 -29.96 5.23 0.82
C ARG A 424 -30.22 3.83 1.36
N TRP A 425 -30.00 3.60 2.66
CA TRP A 425 -30.21 2.34 3.36
C TRP A 425 -31.49 2.31 4.20
N VAL A 426 -32.30 3.38 4.19
CA VAL A 426 -33.58 3.44 4.90
C VAL A 426 -34.67 2.79 4.05
N GLY A 427 -35.32 1.75 4.59
CA GLY A 427 -36.52 1.10 3.99
C GLY A 427 -36.33 -0.29 3.36
N ASP A 428 -37.44 -0.83 2.82
CA ASP A 428 -37.55 -2.16 2.19
C ASP A 428 -36.92 -2.21 0.77
N TRP A 429 -35.65 -1.83 0.62
CA TRP A 429 -34.95 -1.80 -0.68
C TRP A 429 -34.91 -3.15 -1.44
N LEU A 430 -35.28 -4.28 -0.81
CA LEU A 430 -35.46 -5.58 -1.48
C LEU A 430 -36.86 -5.76 -2.07
N GLN A 431 -37.88 -5.16 -1.46
CA GLN A 431 -39.27 -5.18 -1.94
C GLN A 431 -39.48 -4.08 -2.97
N ASP A 432 -38.85 -2.92 -2.73
CA ASP A 432 -38.65 -1.89 -3.74
C ASP A 432 -37.54 -2.25 -4.72
N GLY A 433 -36.64 -3.20 -4.46
CA GLY A 433 -35.49 -3.48 -5.33
C GLY A 433 -35.86 -3.89 -6.76
N VAL A 434 -37.01 -4.54 -6.90
CA VAL A 434 -37.64 -4.79 -8.20
C VAL A 434 -38.15 -3.47 -8.79
N ASN A 435 -38.83 -2.63 -8.02
CA ASN A 435 -39.29 -1.30 -8.43
C ASN A 435 -38.22 -0.18 -8.45
N ALA A 436 -37.01 -0.39 -7.92
CA ALA A 436 -35.91 0.57 -7.70
C ALA A 436 -34.74 0.28 -8.65
N MET A 437 -34.63 -0.97 -9.13
CA MET A 437 -34.02 -1.23 -10.43
C MET A 437 -34.77 -0.46 -11.54
N TRP A 438 -36.10 -0.31 -11.39
CA TRP A 438 -36.97 0.57 -12.20
C TRP A 438 -37.30 1.91 -11.54
N GLY A 439 -36.67 2.24 -10.41
CA GLY A 439 -36.96 3.44 -9.65
C GLY A 439 -36.57 4.58 -10.55
N GLY A 440 -37.56 5.40 -10.93
CA GLY A 440 -37.37 6.40 -11.96
C GLY A 440 -36.08 7.21 -11.71
N PRO A 441 -35.35 7.61 -12.77
CA PRO A 441 -34.11 8.38 -12.66
C PRO A 441 -34.18 9.53 -11.64
N ASP A 442 -35.38 10.08 -11.43
CA ASP A 442 -35.73 11.11 -10.46
C ASP A 442 -35.35 10.77 -9.00
N ARG A 443 -35.55 9.53 -8.52
CA ARG A 443 -35.21 9.18 -7.11
C ARG A 443 -33.71 9.14 -6.88
N ARG A 444 -32.95 8.54 -7.79
CA ARG A 444 -31.48 8.49 -7.69
C ARG A 444 -30.87 9.88 -7.80
N GLU A 445 -31.46 10.72 -8.64
CA GLU A 445 -31.03 12.10 -8.76
C GLU A 445 -31.36 12.90 -7.50
N ALA A 446 -32.55 12.72 -6.91
CA ALA A 446 -32.89 13.33 -5.61
C ALA A 446 -31.93 12.89 -4.49
N GLU A 447 -31.62 11.59 -4.37
CA GLU A 447 -30.65 11.08 -3.39
C GLU A 447 -29.24 11.68 -3.59
N LYS A 448 -28.78 11.79 -4.86
CA LYS A 448 -27.50 12.44 -5.18
C LYS A 448 -27.53 13.93 -4.85
N GLN A 449 -28.65 14.61 -5.09
CA GLN A 449 -28.82 16.02 -4.75
C GLN A 449 -28.78 16.23 -3.24
N ASP A 450 -29.46 15.40 -2.45
CA ASP A 450 -29.43 15.43 -1.00
C ASP A 450 -28.02 15.16 -0.45
N GLN A 451 -27.33 14.15 -0.99
CA GLN A 451 -25.94 13.85 -0.64
C GLN A 451 -25.02 15.05 -0.94
N ARG A 452 -25.12 15.64 -2.13
CA ARG A 452 -24.33 16.83 -2.52
C ARG A 452 -24.64 18.03 -1.63
N ALA A 453 -25.91 18.24 -1.30
CA ALA A 453 -26.33 19.31 -0.39
C ALA A 453 -25.76 19.11 1.02
N PHE A 454 -25.71 17.86 1.50
CA PHE A 454 -25.08 17.51 2.76
C PHE A 454 -23.56 17.74 2.73
N GLU A 455 -22.87 17.26 1.70
CA GLU A 455 -21.42 17.47 1.51
C GLU A 455 -21.07 18.97 1.46
N LEU A 456 -21.88 19.77 0.76
CA LEU A 456 -21.74 21.23 0.72
C LEU A 456 -21.92 21.86 2.10
N ARG A 457 -22.95 21.44 2.86
CA ARG A 457 -23.19 21.91 4.23
C ARG A 457 -22.03 21.57 5.15
N ALA A 458 -21.49 20.35 5.07
CA ALA A 458 -20.35 19.90 5.84
C ALA A 458 -19.08 20.72 5.54
N ARG A 459 -18.82 21.03 4.26
CA ARG A 459 -17.67 21.87 3.88
C ARG A 459 -17.82 23.31 4.39
N ARG A 460 -19.02 23.89 4.28
CA ARG A 460 -19.33 25.22 4.86
C ARG A 460 -19.22 25.21 6.38
N TYR A 461 -19.63 24.14 7.04
CA TYR A 461 -19.49 23.99 8.50
C TYR A 461 -18.03 24.09 8.95
N VAL A 462 -17.11 23.46 8.21
CA VAL A 462 -15.68 23.51 8.53
C VAL A 462 -15.03 24.82 8.10
N MET A 463 -15.22 25.25 6.86
CA MET A 463 -14.48 26.39 6.30
C MET A 463 -15.10 27.76 6.63
N GLY A 464 -16.36 27.80 7.06
CA GLY A 464 -17.11 29.03 7.31
C GLY A 464 -17.25 29.88 6.05
N ASP A 465 -17.10 31.19 6.20
CA ASP A 465 -17.20 32.16 5.10
C ASP A 465 -16.07 32.05 4.06
N ARG A 466 -14.99 31.33 4.38
CA ARG A 466 -13.87 31.08 3.45
C ARG A 466 -14.15 29.92 2.50
N TYR A 467 -15.30 29.26 2.64
CA TYR A 467 -15.69 28.20 1.73
C TYR A 467 -15.98 28.78 0.34
N ASP A 468 -15.17 28.38 -0.64
CA ASP A 468 -15.42 28.64 -2.05
C ASP A 468 -16.11 27.42 -2.68
N PRO A 469 -17.37 27.54 -3.14
CA PRO A 469 -18.09 26.44 -3.80
C PRO A 469 -17.47 26.06 -5.15
N ASP A 470 -16.78 27.00 -5.80
CA ASP A 470 -16.17 26.82 -7.12
C ASP A 470 -14.72 26.34 -7.02
N ALA A 471 -14.15 26.34 -5.80
CA ALA A 471 -12.84 25.74 -5.56
C ALA A 471 -12.90 24.26 -5.88
N THR A 472 -12.35 23.92 -7.04
CA THR A 472 -12.09 22.53 -7.37
C THR A 472 -11.09 21.99 -6.36
N PRO A 473 -11.31 20.79 -5.81
CA PRO A 473 -10.23 20.11 -5.10
C PRO A 473 -9.00 20.15 -5.99
N PRO A 474 -7.81 20.46 -5.44
CA PRO A 474 -6.61 20.51 -6.23
C PRO A 474 -6.55 19.24 -7.07
N PRO A 475 -6.22 19.33 -8.37
CA PRO A 475 -6.16 18.17 -9.26
C PRO A 475 -5.03 17.28 -8.75
N VAL A 476 -5.34 16.45 -7.77
CA VAL A 476 -4.43 15.47 -7.23
C VAL A 476 -4.69 14.26 -8.11
N SER A 477 -4.01 14.22 -9.24
CA SER A 477 -4.39 13.68 -10.55
C SER A 477 -4.84 12.20 -10.67
N ASP A 478 -5.38 11.57 -9.63
CA ASP A 478 -5.64 10.13 -9.62
C ASP A 478 -6.63 9.57 -8.55
N TRP A 479 -7.37 10.41 -7.82
CA TRP A 479 -8.16 9.91 -6.67
C TRP A 479 -9.58 9.43 -6.95
N ASP A 480 -10.25 9.90 -8.00
CA ASP A 480 -11.69 9.66 -8.20
C ASP A 480 -12.00 8.46 -9.11
N LEU A 481 -11.00 7.62 -9.43
CA LEU A 481 -11.20 6.39 -10.23
C LEU A 481 -11.92 5.26 -9.47
N THR A 482 -12.54 5.55 -8.31
CA THR A 482 -13.39 4.59 -7.57
C THR A 482 -14.87 4.73 -7.83
N ASP A 483 -15.31 5.76 -8.57
CA ASP A 483 -16.74 5.98 -8.86
C ASP A 483 -17.17 5.47 -10.25
N GLY A 484 -16.41 4.51 -10.81
CA GLY A 484 -16.77 3.76 -12.02
C GLY A 484 -17.59 2.51 -11.72
#